data_AF-A0AAP7M007-F1
#
_entry.id   AF-A0AAP7M007-F1
#
_cell.length_a   1.000
_cell.length_b   1.000
_cell.length_c   1.000
_cell.angle_alpha   90.00
_cell.angle_beta   90.00
_cell.angle_gamma   90.00
#
_symmetry.space_group_name_H-M   'P 1'
#
loop_
_entity.id
_entity.type
_entity.pdbx_description
1 polymer ?
#
loop_
_entity_poly.entity_id
_entity_poly.type
_entity_poly.pdbx_seq_one_letter_code
_entity_poly.pdbx_strand_id
1 'polypeptide(L)'
;MEIKEKLLDLVNSNYRVPQVFYGLENLIITMLEDYAKQQGKKFLVSNQDRRILYDGMFEDGIDDIDKKIAVEIKMFRRPSILLNRLYDTVGRYSMRGSDFDTLLLIIVNDIPASILSRIEKEKENIKFDLQIWDINKLEDIFKQNEDLFNDLYSNLDKNLLKNTVNQALKTSSDDVLRKKEEHLKKLKIEYDKDNIVLFLGAGASYDAKIATWDTLITDLLIELIDKELAENDIQMENQYKKIIATELSKQNGASPLLQTRFIRTGMPENFGELVRKILYKNSLNSSDLLNQIGQLCIPNRGKVGVQAIVNHNFDDLIEKSLDRLDIRYRSIYDEGMIPNSSELGIYHVHGFLPQETGDYDNLENTLLVFSEEGYHKLVLESYNWANITQINFLTTHTCVFIGLSLTDPNLRRLLEIVAQKNINNDDQPKHYAVLKRSTFKNYQDIESIRSFEKVNQSLQEVYYQELGLNIIWVDDFKEIPNILKSIKG
;
A
#
# COMPACT_ATOMS: atom_id res chain seq x y z
N MET A 1 10.71 -35.71 -0.14
CA MET A 1 11.23 -34.41 0.31
C MET A 1 10.97 -34.33 1.79
N GLU A 2 12.03 -34.33 2.58
CA GLU A 2 11.95 -34.22 4.04
C GLU A 2 11.28 -32.88 4.42
N ILE A 3 10.63 -32.80 5.59
CA ILE A 3 9.91 -31.59 6.03
C ILE A 3 10.84 -30.37 6.02
N LYS A 4 12.09 -30.55 6.45
CA LYS A 4 13.12 -29.51 6.41
C LYS A 4 13.36 -28.99 5.00
N GLU A 5 13.51 -29.88 4.02
CA GLU A 5 13.69 -29.48 2.61
C GLU A 5 12.48 -28.68 2.10
N LYS A 6 11.25 -29.10 2.44
CA LYS A 6 10.01 -28.38 2.08
C LYS A 6 9.97 -26.97 2.65
N LEU A 7 10.35 -26.80 3.92
CA LEU A 7 10.41 -25.48 4.56
C LEU A 7 11.50 -24.60 3.93
N LEU A 8 12.69 -25.17 3.67
CA LEU A 8 13.79 -24.44 3.04
C LEU A 8 13.46 -24.02 1.61
N ASP A 9 12.75 -24.86 0.85
CA ASP A 9 12.33 -24.54 -0.52
C ASP A 9 11.37 -23.35 -0.54
N LEU A 10 10.41 -23.27 0.39
CA LEU A 10 9.53 -22.11 0.52
C LEU A 10 10.33 -20.83 0.85
N VAL A 11 11.24 -20.91 1.83
CA VAL A 11 12.06 -19.77 2.26
C VAL A 11 13.02 -19.31 1.16
N ASN A 12 13.62 -20.23 0.41
CA ASN A 12 14.64 -19.96 -0.60
C ASN A 12 14.10 -19.79 -2.02
N SER A 13 12.81 -20.02 -2.25
CA SER A 13 12.17 -19.89 -3.56
C SER A 13 12.49 -18.56 -4.27
N ASN A 14 12.76 -18.64 -5.57
CA ASN A 14 13.04 -17.47 -6.42
C ASN A 14 11.77 -16.65 -6.73
N TYR A 15 10.59 -17.27 -6.63
CA TYR A 15 9.30 -16.59 -6.70
C TYR A 15 9.00 -15.93 -5.36
N ARG A 16 9.54 -14.72 -5.20
CA ARG A 16 9.31 -13.87 -4.03
C ARG A 16 7.90 -13.33 -4.13
N VAL A 17 6.96 -13.95 -3.46
CA VAL A 17 5.68 -13.31 -3.20
C VAL A 17 5.58 -13.20 -1.67
N PRO A 18 5.35 -12.01 -1.10
CA PRO A 18 5.05 -11.88 0.33
C PRO A 18 4.00 -12.90 0.81
N GLN A 19 3.08 -13.29 -0.07
CA GLN A 19 2.14 -14.40 0.10
C GLN A 19 2.77 -15.72 0.57
N VAL A 20 3.97 -16.10 0.08
CA VAL A 20 4.66 -17.33 0.51
C VAL A 20 5.13 -17.21 1.96
N PHE A 21 5.59 -16.03 2.38
CA PHE A 21 6.00 -15.77 3.77
C PHE A 21 4.79 -15.81 4.70
N TYR A 22 3.70 -15.13 4.34
CA TYR A 22 2.45 -15.17 5.12
C TYR A 22 1.87 -16.59 5.18
N GLY A 23 1.89 -17.34 4.07
CA GLY A 23 1.46 -18.72 4.00
C GLY A 23 2.30 -19.64 4.90
N LEU A 24 3.63 -19.47 4.89
CA LEU A 24 4.55 -20.23 5.72
C LEU A 24 4.41 -19.89 7.21
N GLU A 25 4.24 -18.61 7.55
CA GLU A 25 4.00 -18.16 8.92
C GLU A 25 2.69 -18.76 9.45
N ASN A 26 1.65 -18.71 8.63
CA ASN A 26 0.36 -19.30 8.94
C ASN A 26 0.43 -20.83 9.11
N LEU A 27 1.25 -21.52 8.29
CA LEU A 27 1.52 -22.94 8.45
C LEU A 27 2.18 -23.22 9.79
N ILE A 28 3.23 -22.48 10.16
CA ILE A 28 3.94 -22.66 11.43
C ILE A 28 2.99 -22.41 12.59
N ILE A 29 2.25 -21.31 12.57
CA ILE A 29 1.23 -20.98 13.59
C ILE A 29 0.22 -22.11 13.75
N THR A 30 -0.30 -22.66 12.64
CA THR A 30 -1.29 -23.74 12.69
C THR A 30 -0.70 -25.03 13.26
N MET A 31 0.56 -25.34 12.94
CA MET A 31 1.27 -26.49 13.52
C MET A 31 1.58 -26.30 15.00
N LEU A 32 1.90 -25.07 15.45
CA LEU A 32 2.09 -24.76 16.87
C LEU A 32 0.78 -24.86 17.65
N GLU A 33 -0.34 -24.43 17.07
CA GLU A 33 -1.66 -24.65 17.66
C GLU A 33 -1.97 -26.14 17.85
N ASP A 34 -1.65 -26.97 16.86
CA ASP A 34 -1.84 -28.42 16.95
C ASP A 34 -0.93 -29.02 18.03
N TYR A 35 0.35 -28.63 18.05
CA TYR A 35 1.33 -29.09 19.03
C TYR A 35 0.91 -28.74 20.47
N ALA A 36 0.42 -27.54 20.71
CA ALA A 36 -0.13 -27.15 22.01
C ALA A 36 -1.33 -28.02 22.42
N LYS A 37 -2.26 -28.25 21.48
CA LYS A 37 -3.47 -29.05 21.73
C LYS A 37 -3.14 -30.49 22.09
N GLN A 38 -2.14 -31.09 21.45
CA GLN A 38 -1.68 -32.45 21.77
C GLN A 38 -1.17 -32.56 23.22
N GLN A 39 -0.65 -31.47 23.77
CA GLN A 39 -0.19 -31.39 25.16
C GLN A 39 -1.29 -30.92 26.14
N GLY A 40 -2.52 -30.69 25.66
CA GLY A 40 -3.60 -30.12 26.46
C GLY A 40 -3.39 -28.66 26.86
N LYS A 41 -2.42 -27.97 26.23
CA LYS A 41 -2.12 -26.55 26.45
C LYS A 41 -2.75 -25.68 25.37
N LYS A 42 -2.84 -24.37 25.61
CA LYS A 42 -3.49 -23.42 24.70
C LYS A 42 -2.47 -22.49 24.03
N PHE A 43 -2.57 -22.36 22.70
CA PHE A 43 -1.86 -21.36 21.91
C PHE A 43 -2.80 -20.23 21.50
N LEU A 44 -2.44 -19.00 21.81
CA LEU A 44 -3.11 -17.79 21.37
C LEU A 44 -2.33 -17.16 20.23
N VAL A 45 -2.92 -17.09 19.05
CA VAL A 45 -2.35 -16.30 17.94
C VAL A 45 -2.59 -14.83 18.22
N SER A 46 -1.60 -13.95 17.96
CA SER A 46 -1.76 -12.52 18.29
C SER A 46 -2.88 -11.81 17.54
N ASN A 47 -3.28 -12.38 16.40
CA ASN A 47 -4.44 -11.93 15.65
C ASN A 47 -5.79 -12.28 16.34
N GLN A 48 -5.80 -13.02 17.45
CA GLN A 48 -7.00 -13.35 18.26
C GLN A 48 -7.11 -12.51 19.56
N ASP A 49 -6.01 -11.98 20.11
CA ASP A 49 -6.00 -10.90 21.12
C ASP A 49 -4.87 -9.92 20.76
N ARG A 50 -5.22 -8.81 20.10
CA ARG A 50 -4.21 -7.88 19.58
C ARG A 50 -3.49 -7.08 20.69
N ARG A 51 -3.71 -7.36 21.97
CA ARG A 51 -2.80 -6.92 23.06
C ARG A 51 -1.43 -7.61 22.96
N ILE A 52 -1.40 -8.79 22.33
CA ILE A 52 -0.19 -9.58 22.07
C ILE A 52 0.56 -8.92 20.91
N LEU A 53 1.80 -8.50 21.14
CA LEU A 53 2.67 -7.82 20.16
C LEU A 53 3.58 -8.79 19.37
N TYR A 54 3.46 -10.08 19.64
CA TYR A 54 4.22 -11.19 19.07
C TYR A 54 3.38 -11.87 17.97
N ASP A 55 3.83 -12.94 17.33
CA ASP A 55 3.03 -13.69 16.35
C ASP A 55 2.06 -14.68 17.04
N GLY A 56 2.42 -15.13 18.24
CA GLY A 56 1.54 -15.89 19.12
C GLY A 56 2.03 -15.96 20.56
N MET A 57 1.32 -16.71 21.41
CA MET A 57 1.65 -16.87 22.82
C MET A 57 1.14 -18.22 23.34
N PHE A 58 1.98 -18.95 24.06
CA PHE A 58 1.57 -20.07 24.90
C PHE A 58 1.23 -19.54 26.30
N GLU A 59 -0.06 -19.48 26.65
CA GLU A 59 -0.52 -18.96 27.96
C GLU A 59 -0.09 -19.86 29.12
N ASP A 60 -0.13 -21.18 28.91
CA ASP A 60 0.17 -22.21 29.90
C ASP A 60 1.56 -22.81 29.70
N GLY A 61 2.37 -22.18 28.84
CA GLY A 61 3.68 -22.68 28.40
C GLY A 61 3.61 -23.85 27.42
N ILE A 62 4.74 -24.53 27.22
CA ILE A 62 4.86 -25.65 26.27
C ILE A 62 5.95 -26.62 26.72
N ASP A 63 5.81 -27.90 26.37
CA ASP A 63 6.67 -28.98 26.85
C ASP A 63 6.71 -28.94 28.39
N ASP A 64 7.90 -29.06 28.98
CA ASP A 64 8.13 -28.98 30.43
C ASP A 64 8.17 -27.54 30.98
N ILE A 65 7.92 -26.53 30.14
CA ILE A 65 7.93 -25.13 30.53
C ILE A 65 6.50 -24.71 30.90
N ASP A 66 6.29 -24.38 32.17
CA ASP A 66 5.00 -23.89 32.71
C ASP A 66 5.04 -22.37 32.97
N LYS A 67 5.51 -21.62 31.97
CA LYS A 67 5.59 -20.15 31.99
C LYS A 67 4.93 -19.56 30.76
N LYS A 68 4.56 -18.27 30.79
CA LYS A 68 4.01 -17.61 29.60
C LYS A 68 5.11 -17.40 28.56
N ILE A 69 4.91 -17.96 27.37
CA ILE A 69 5.88 -17.90 26.28
C ILE A 69 5.31 -17.06 25.14
N ALA A 70 5.90 -15.91 24.86
CA ALA A 70 5.64 -15.13 23.66
C ALA A 70 6.38 -15.75 22.46
N VAL A 71 5.73 -15.86 21.31
CA VAL A 71 6.30 -16.48 20.10
C VAL A 71 6.46 -15.45 19.01
N GLU A 72 7.69 -15.32 18.51
CA GLU A 72 8.02 -14.48 17.36
C GLU A 72 8.65 -15.37 16.27
N ILE A 73 8.05 -15.37 15.08
CA ILE A 73 8.50 -16.12 13.92
C ILE A 73 9.28 -15.19 13.01
N LYS A 74 10.50 -15.59 12.66
CA LYS A 74 11.35 -14.84 11.75
C LYS A 74 11.92 -15.72 10.66
N MET A 75 11.85 -15.21 9.44
CA MET A 75 12.35 -15.86 8.25
C MET A 75 13.47 -15.00 7.67
N PHE A 76 14.64 -15.60 7.45
CA PHE A 76 15.80 -14.88 6.92
C PHE A 76 16.47 -15.69 5.82
N ARG A 77 16.90 -15.01 4.77
CA ARG A 77 17.76 -15.61 3.72
C ARG A 77 19.25 -15.36 3.94
N ARG A 78 19.60 -14.28 4.66
CA ARG A 78 21.00 -13.88 4.92
C ARG A 78 21.31 -13.92 6.40
N PRO A 79 22.27 -14.74 6.85
CA PRO A 79 22.68 -14.81 8.25
C PRO A 79 23.18 -13.47 8.83
N SER A 80 23.69 -12.56 8.00
CA SER A 80 24.17 -11.25 8.46
C SER A 80 23.05 -10.32 8.95
N ILE A 81 21.83 -10.45 8.42
CA ILE A 81 20.68 -9.62 8.80
C ILE A 81 20.04 -10.14 10.10
N LEU A 82 20.15 -11.45 10.34
CA LEU A 82 19.59 -12.13 11.51
C LEU A 82 20.01 -11.46 12.83
N LEU A 83 21.30 -11.16 13.01
CA LEU A 83 21.82 -10.53 14.23
C LEU A 83 21.21 -9.15 14.51
N ASN A 84 21.18 -8.26 13.51
CA ASN A 84 20.64 -6.91 13.71
C ASN A 84 19.16 -6.95 14.08
N ARG A 85 18.37 -7.75 13.37
CA ARG A 85 16.93 -7.89 13.65
C ARG A 85 16.65 -8.58 14.99
N LEU A 86 17.48 -9.53 15.39
CA LEU A 86 17.46 -10.11 16.73
C LEU A 86 17.60 -9.02 17.79
N TYR A 87 18.63 -8.19 17.66
CA TYR A 87 18.87 -7.08 18.58
C TYR A 87 17.72 -6.09 18.61
N ASP A 88 17.20 -5.70 17.44
CA ASP A 88 16.04 -4.80 17.37
C ASP A 88 14.80 -5.41 18.02
N THR A 89 14.56 -6.70 17.84
CA THR A 89 13.39 -7.40 18.41
C THR A 89 13.51 -7.53 19.93
N VAL A 90 14.65 -8.00 20.43
CA VAL A 90 14.93 -8.10 21.87
C VAL A 90 14.90 -6.71 22.53
N GLY A 91 15.48 -5.70 21.88
CA GLY A 91 15.48 -4.31 22.36
C GLY A 91 14.07 -3.73 22.46
N ARG A 92 13.24 -3.93 21.43
CA ARG A 92 11.82 -3.50 21.43
C ARG A 92 11.05 -4.04 22.62
N TYR A 93 11.22 -5.31 22.95
CA TYR A 93 10.51 -5.95 24.06
C TYR A 93 11.08 -5.59 25.43
N SER A 94 12.41 -5.44 25.54
CA SER A 94 13.07 -5.05 26.78
C SER A 94 12.69 -3.64 27.25
N MET A 95 12.35 -2.74 26.32
CA MET A 95 11.97 -1.36 26.62
C MET A 95 10.51 -1.17 27.05
N ARG A 96 9.59 -2.03 26.61
CA ARG A 96 8.14 -1.81 26.77
C ARG A 96 7.53 -2.49 28.01
N GLY A 97 8.26 -3.38 28.66
CA GLY A 97 7.74 -4.27 29.70
C GLY A 97 6.99 -5.44 29.07
N SER A 98 7.35 -6.67 29.45
CA SER A 98 6.77 -7.89 28.90
C SER A 98 5.65 -8.41 29.78
N ASP A 99 4.54 -8.83 29.18
CA ASP A 99 3.45 -9.60 29.80
C ASP A 99 3.72 -11.12 29.78
N PHE A 100 4.93 -11.50 29.34
CA PHE A 100 5.44 -12.85 29.19
C PHE A 100 6.74 -13.05 29.99
N ASP A 101 7.04 -14.30 30.34
CA ASP A 101 8.25 -14.68 31.08
C ASP A 101 9.40 -15.09 30.14
N THR A 102 9.05 -15.77 29.05
CA THR A 102 9.99 -16.27 28.03
C THR A 102 9.61 -15.78 26.63
N LEU A 103 10.58 -15.27 25.87
CA LEU A 103 10.44 -15.01 24.44
C LEU A 103 11.00 -16.21 23.67
N LEU A 104 10.14 -16.89 22.92
CA LEU A 104 10.52 -17.91 21.96
C LEU A 104 10.64 -17.29 20.57
N LEU A 105 11.85 -17.26 20.04
CA LEU A 105 12.11 -16.86 18.68
C LEU A 105 12.27 -18.09 17.77
N ILE A 106 11.39 -18.21 16.81
CA ILE A 106 11.40 -19.27 15.80
C ILE A 106 12.09 -18.75 14.56
N ILE A 107 13.22 -19.34 14.20
CA ILE A 107 13.99 -19.01 13.00
C ILE A 107 13.81 -20.11 11.97
N VAL A 108 13.14 -19.78 10.86
CA VAL A 108 12.85 -20.74 9.77
C VAL A 108 14.05 -20.87 8.81
N ASN A 109 15.23 -21.13 9.36
CA ASN A 109 16.45 -21.41 8.62
C ASN A 109 17.51 -22.05 9.56
N ASP A 110 18.57 -22.60 8.99
CA ASP A 110 19.72 -23.03 9.78
C ASP A 110 20.46 -21.82 10.38
N ILE A 111 20.80 -21.90 11.67
CA ILE A 111 21.52 -20.85 12.38
C ILE A 111 23.00 -21.24 12.49
N PRO A 112 23.92 -20.43 11.94
CA PRO A 112 25.35 -20.67 12.13
C PRO A 112 25.75 -20.66 13.61
N ALA A 113 26.60 -21.61 14.03
CA ALA A 113 27.07 -21.71 15.41
C ALA A 113 27.75 -20.43 15.94
N SER A 114 28.37 -19.65 15.05
CA SER A 114 28.96 -18.35 15.37
C SER A 114 27.93 -17.29 15.79
N ILE A 115 26.70 -17.37 15.24
CA ILE A 115 25.59 -16.50 15.60
C ILE A 115 24.98 -16.95 16.93
N LEU A 116 24.73 -18.25 17.11
CA LEU A 116 24.24 -18.80 18.38
C LEU A 116 25.14 -18.38 19.55
N SER A 117 26.47 -18.50 19.38
CA SER A 117 27.44 -18.10 20.40
C SER A 117 27.39 -16.61 20.75
N ARG A 118 27.01 -15.74 19.80
CA ARG A 118 26.84 -14.30 20.05
C ARG A 118 25.54 -14.01 20.77
N ILE A 119 24.47 -14.72 20.42
CA ILE A 119 23.18 -14.56 21.09
C ILE A 119 23.27 -15.01 22.54
N GLU A 120 23.92 -16.14 22.82
CA GLU A 120 24.12 -16.65 24.19
C GLU A 120 24.84 -15.64 25.09
N LYS A 121 25.86 -14.94 24.58
CA LYS A 121 26.56 -13.87 25.33
C LYS A 121 25.66 -12.69 25.67
N GLU A 122 24.66 -12.42 24.85
CA GLU A 122 23.77 -11.27 25.00
C GLU A 122 22.57 -11.58 25.90
N LYS A 123 22.23 -12.88 26.09
CA LYS A 123 21.20 -13.31 27.04
C LYS A 123 21.45 -12.80 28.45
N GLU A 124 22.71 -12.61 28.84
CA GLU A 124 23.08 -12.09 30.17
C GLU A 124 22.51 -10.68 30.45
N ASN A 125 22.20 -9.91 29.41
CA ASN A 125 21.71 -8.53 29.52
C ASN A 125 20.19 -8.39 29.30
N ILE A 126 19.46 -9.49 29.09
CA ILE A 126 18.02 -9.47 28.78
C ILE A 126 17.19 -9.66 30.06
N LYS A 127 16.07 -8.95 30.17
CA LYS A 127 15.19 -8.99 31.36
C LYS A 127 14.19 -10.16 31.38
N PHE A 128 14.14 -10.95 30.31
CA PHE A 128 13.26 -12.11 30.12
C PHE A 128 14.08 -13.28 29.58
N ASP A 129 13.57 -14.49 29.74
CA ASP A 129 14.24 -15.69 29.20
C ASP A 129 14.10 -15.71 27.67
N LEU A 130 15.18 -16.01 26.94
CA LEU A 130 15.18 -16.06 25.48
C LEU A 130 15.47 -17.47 25.00
N GLN A 131 14.50 -18.07 24.30
CA GLN A 131 14.62 -19.36 23.65
C GLN A 131 14.62 -19.20 22.14
N ILE A 132 15.39 -20.07 21.47
CA ILE A 132 15.51 -20.05 20.01
C ILE A 132 15.24 -21.44 19.48
N TRP A 133 14.28 -21.55 18.57
CA TRP A 133 14.05 -22.74 17.77
C TRP A 133 14.53 -22.48 16.36
N ASP A 134 15.36 -23.39 15.85
CA ASP A 134 15.78 -23.39 14.46
C ASP A 134 14.88 -24.33 13.63
N ILE A 135 15.23 -24.48 12.35
CA ILE A 135 14.50 -25.35 11.44
C ILE A 135 14.49 -26.82 11.86
N ASN A 136 15.50 -27.30 12.59
CA ASN A 136 15.58 -28.70 13.02
C ASN A 136 14.55 -28.97 14.13
N LYS A 137 14.43 -28.06 15.10
CA LYS A 137 13.38 -28.17 16.13
C LYS A 137 11.97 -28.08 15.53
N LEU A 138 11.77 -27.24 14.50
CA LEU A 138 10.49 -27.21 13.77
C LEU A 138 10.19 -28.53 13.05
N GLU A 139 11.20 -29.13 12.42
CA GLU A 139 11.05 -30.45 11.79
C GLU A 139 10.63 -31.51 12.81
N ASP A 140 11.24 -31.54 13.99
CA ASP A 140 10.89 -32.50 15.05
C ASP A 140 9.44 -32.35 15.52
N ILE A 141 8.94 -31.11 15.63
CA ILE A 141 7.55 -30.83 15.99
C ILE A 141 6.62 -31.26 14.85
N PHE A 142 6.95 -30.90 13.61
CA PHE A 142 6.07 -31.16 12.46
C PHE A 142 5.98 -32.64 12.12
N LYS A 143 7.00 -33.44 12.43
CA LYS A 143 6.98 -34.91 12.33
C LYS A 143 5.94 -35.58 13.23
N GLN A 144 5.48 -34.91 14.29
CA GLN A 144 4.45 -35.46 15.18
C GLN A 144 3.07 -35.53 14.49
N ASN A 145 2.85 -34.70 13.47
CA ASN A 145 1.64 -34.70 12.66
C ASN A 145 1.96 -34.40 11.19
N GLU A 146 2.64 -35.35 10.53
CA GLU A 146 3.07 -35.21 9.13
C GLU A 146 1.90 -35.03 8.16
N ASP A 147 0.76 -35.67 8.43
CA ASP A 147 -0.43 -35.59 7.59
C ASP A 147 -0.98 -34.15 7.56
N LEU A 148 -1.09 -33.51 8.74
CA LEU A 148 -1.50 -32.11 8.84
C LEU A 148 -0.49 -31.20 8.13
N PHE A 149 0.80 -31.39 8.35
CA PHE A 149 1.83 -30.60 7.68
C PHE A 149 1.74 -30.72 6.14
N ASN A 150 1.58 -31.93 5.62
CA ASN A 150 1.50 -32.18 4.19
C ASN A 150 0.24 -31.57 3.56
N ASP A 151 -0.90 -31.60 4.25
CA ASP A 151 -2.12 -30.91 3.80
C ASP A 151 -1.93 -29.38 3.80
N LEU A 152 -1.38 -28.83 4.89
CA LEU A 152 -1.11 -27.40 5.03
C LEU A 152 -0.16 -26.90 3.95
N TYR A 153 0.93 -27.62 3.72
CA TYR A 153 1.96 -27.32 2.72
C TYR A 153 1.40 -27.38 1.29
N SER A 154 0.55 -28.36 0.99
CA SER A 154 -0.02 -28.51 -0.37
C SER A 154 -1.10 -27.47 -0.66
N ASN A 155 -1.70 -26.87 0.38
CA ASN A 155 -2.85 -25.97 0.29
C ASN A 155 -2.60 -24.59 0.94
N LEU A 156 -1.38 -24.06 0.88
CA LEU A 156 -0.97 -22.83 1.59
C LEU A 156 -1.94 -21.66 1.39
N ASP A 157 -2.29 -21.32 0.16
CA ASP A 157 -3.19 -20.18 -0.16
C ASP A 157 -4.60 -20.38 0.39
N LYS A 158 -5.12 -21.59 0.28
CA LYS A 158 -6.46 -21.94 0.77
C LYS A 158 -6.51 -21.84 2.30
N ASN A 159 -5.44 -22.26 2.97
CA ASN A 159 -5.34 -22.20 4.42
C ASN A 159 -5.13 -20.77 4.93
N LEU A 160 -4.33 -19.96 4.23
CA LEU A 160 -4.19 -18.53 4.50
C LEU A 160 -5.53 -17.81 4.38
N LEU A 161 -6.28 -18.07 3.31
CA LEU A 161 -7.61 -17.51 3.09
C LEU A 161 -8.59 -17.94 4.20
N LYS A 162 -8.64 -19.24 4.53
CA LYS A 162 -9.51 -19.76 5.59
C LYS A 162 -9.23 -19.10 6.95
N ASN A 163 -7.95 -18.96 7.30
CA ASN A 163 -7.55 -18.34 8.57
C ASN A 163 -7.86 -16.84 8.58
N THR A 164 -7.62 -16.13 7.47
CA THR A 164 -8.01 -14.72 7.30
C THR A 164 -9.51 -14.51 7.49
N VAL A 165 -10.35 -15.37 6.89
CA VAL A 165 -11.81 -15.34 7.05
C VAL A 165 -12.21 -15.54 8.50
N ASN A 166 -11.68 -16.59 9.15
CA ASN A 166 -12.01 -16.89 10.56
C ASN A 166 -11.60 -15.76 11.51
N GLN A 167 -10.46 -15.12 11.26
CA GLN A 167 -9.99 -13.96 12.04
C GLN A 167 -10.87 -12.74 11.82
N ALA A 168 -11.24 -12.45 10.57
CA ALA A 168 -12.12 -11.33 10.24
C ALA A 168 -13.47 -11.42 10.97
N LEU A 169 -14.02 -12.64 11.09
CA LEU A 169 -15.27 -12.89 11.80
C LEU A 169 -15.16 -12.67 13.31
N LYS A 170 -13.99 -12.95 13.92
CA LYS A 170 -13.71 -12.73 15.34
C LYS A 170 -13.37 -11.28 15.68
N THR A 171 -12.98 -10.47 14.69
CA THR A 171 -12.49 -9.10 14.89
C THR A 171 -13.61 -8.16 15.39
N SER A 172 -13.34 -7.45 16.49
CA SER A 172 -14.25 -6.46 17.08
C SER A 172 -14.12 -5.09 16.40
N SER A 173 -15.08 -4.18 16.64
CA SER A 173 -14.99 -2.79 16.16
C SER A 173 -13.81 -2.04 16.76
N ASP A 174 -13.52 -2.28 18.03
CA ASP A 174 -12.46 -1.60 18.78
C ASP A 174 -11.08 -1.98 18.24
N ASP A 175 -10.91 -3.23 17.79
CA ASP A 175 -9.69 -3.69 17.14
C ASP A 175 -9.38 -2.94 15.85
N VAL A 176 -10.43 -2.59 15.08
CA VAL A 176 -10.30 -1.84 13.81
C VAL A 176 -9.88 -0.40 14.10
N LEU A 177 -10.51 0.23 15.09
CA LEU A 177 -10.18 1.60 15.52
C LEU A 177 -8.74 1.68 16.03
N ARG A 178 -8.33 0.74 16.89
CA ARG A 178 -6.97 0.70 17.44
C ARG A 178 -5.92 0.50 16.33
N LYS A 179 -6.17 -0.37 15.35
CA LYS A 179 -5.29 -0.56 14.19
C LYS A 179 -5.14 0.74 13.38
N LYS A 180 -6.25 1.46 13.15
CA LYS A 180 -6.22 2.79 12.51
C LYS A 180 -5.34 3.76 13.30
N GLU A 181 -5.52 3.86 14.61
CA GLU A 181 -4.70 4.73 15.47
C GLU A 181 -3.20 4.37 15.46
N GLU A 182 -2.86 3.08 15.47
CA GLU A 182 -1.47 2.62 15.39
C GLU A 182 -0.82 3.02 14.06
N HIS A 183 -1.53 2.86 12.94
CA HIS A 183 -1.07 3.31 11.64
C HIS A 183 -0.86 4.84 11.60
N LEU A 184 -1.78 5.62 12.18
CA LEU A 184 -1.65 7.08 12.27
C LEU A 184 -0.47 7.51 13.15
N LYS A 185 -0.23 6.83 14.28
CA LYS A 185 0.93 7.08 15.15
C LYS A 185 2.24 6.80 14.41
N LYS A 186 2.32 5.68 13.67
CA LYS A 186 3.49 5.36 12.84
C LYS A 186 3.72 6.39 11.73
N LEU A 187 2.66 6.81 11.04
CA LEU A 187 2.75 7.88 10.04
C LEU A 187 3.24 9.19 10.62
N LYS A 188 2.77 9.56 11.81
CA LYS A 188 3.26 10.76 12.51
C LYS A 188 4.74 10.67 12.84
N ILE A 189 5.22 9.51 13.29
CA ILE A 189 6.66 9.28 13.53
C ILE A 189 7.47 9.46 12.24
N GLU A 190 7.01 8.91 11.11
CA GLU A 190 7.72 9.04 9.84
C GLU A 190 7.65 10.45 9.26
N TYR A 191 6.54 11.17 9.47
CA TYR A 191 6.43 12.60 9.18
C TYR A 191 7.44 13.42 9.99
N ASP A 192 7.58 13.12 11.28
CA ASP A 192 8.53 13.80 12.16
C ASP A 192 10.00 13.53 11.81
N LYS A 193 10.29 12.45 11.08
CA LYS A 193 11.63 12.10 10.57
C LYS A 193 11.93 12.66 9.18
N ASP A 194 11.04 13.48 8.61
CA ASP A 194 11.14 13.97 7.23
C ASP A 194 11.21 12.82 6.20
N ASN A 195 10.50 11.71 6.43
CA ASN A 195 10.60 10.50 5.61
C ASN A 195 9.35 10.24 4.74
N ILE A 196 8.49 11.25 4.57
CA ILE A 196 7.21 11.11 3.87
C ILE A 196 7.30 11.60 2.42
N VAL A 197 6.79 10.77 1.50
CA VAL A 197 6.48 11.12 0.11
C VAL A 197 4.99 10.93 -0.12
N LEU A 198 4.33 11.89 -0.76
CA LEU A 198 2.90 11.82 -1.04
C LEU A 198 2.65 11.29 -2.45
N PHE A 199 1.71 10.35 -2.58
CA PHE A 199 1.23 9.84 -3.87
C PHE A 199 -0.21 10.30 -4.04
N LEU A 200 -0.45 11.20 -4.98
CA LEU A 200 -1.76 11.82 -5.22
C LEU A 200 -2.40 11.24 -6.48
N GLY A 201 -3.70 10.99 -6.40
CA GLY A 201 -4.53 10.55 -7.51
C GLY A 201 -5.77 11.40 -7.68
N ALA A 202 -6.64 11.01 -8.62
CA ALA A 202 -7.76 11.84 -9.06
C ALA A 202 -8.73 12.18 -7.93
N GLY A 203 -8.82 11.33 -6.90
CA GLY A 203 -9.61 11.58 -5.70
C GLY A 203 -9.15 12.80 -4.90
N ALA A 204 -7.88 13.21 -4.98
CA ALA A 204 -7.38 14.42 -4.32
C ALA A 204 -7.95 15.70 -4.95
N SER A 205 -8.16 15.68 -6.26
CA SER A 205 -8.70 16.79 -7.06
C SER A 205 -10.23 16.72 -7.26
N TYR A 206 -10.88 15.63 -6.81
CA TYR A 206 -12.30 15.38 -7.08
C TYR A 206 -13.24 16.46 -6.52
N ASP A 207 -13.06 16.86 -5.26
CA ASP A 207 -13.89 17.90 -4.62
C ASP A 207 -13.64 19.29 -5.24
N ALA A 208 -12.52 19.47 -5.93
CA ALA A 208 -12.24 20.65 -6.72
C ALA A 208 -12.90 20.60 -8.12
N LYS A 209 -13.78 19.62 -8.38
CA LYS A 209 -14.58 19.50 -9.61
C LYS A 209 -13.76 19.38 -10.90
N ILE A 210 -12.54 18.86 -10.79
CA ILE A 210 -11.76 18.42 -11.96
C ILE A 210 -12.46 17.22 -12.60
N ALA A 211 -12.51 17.21 -13.93
CA ALA A 211 -13.09 16.08 -14.67
C ALA A 211 -12.35 14.78 -14.34
N THR A 212 -13.09 13.72 -14.01
CA THR A 212 -12.51 12.38 -13.88
C THR A 212 -12.13 11.84 -15.26
N TRP A 213 -11.28 10.83 -15.30
CA TRP A 213 -10.84 10.17 -16.53
C TRP A 213 -11.99 9.80 -17.47
N ASP A 214 -13.02 9.13 -16.96
CA ASP A 214 -14.16 8.68 -17.77
C ASP A 214 -14.98 9.86 -18.30
N THR A 215 -15.16 10.91 -17.49
CA THR A 215 -15.88 12.12 -17.92
C THR A 215 -15.11 12.91 -18.96
N LEU A 216 -13.78 13.01 -18.80
CA LEU A 216 -12.90 13.68 -19.73
C LEU A 216 -12.93 13.02 -21.11
N ILE A 217 -12.82 11.68 -21.16
CA ILE A 217 -12.90 10.92 -22.42
C ILE A 217 -14.28 11.07 -23.06
N THR A 218 -15.35 10.95 -22.27
CA THR A 218 -16.71 11.05 -22.78
C THR A 218 -16.96 12.43 -23.40
N ASP A 219 -16.55 13.51 -22.72
CA ASP A 219 -16.70 14.87 -23.22
C ASP A 219 -15.83 15.13 -24.45
N LEU A 220 -14.60 14.61 -24.49
CA LEU A 220 -13.73 14.69 -25.67
C LEU A 220 -14.32 13.97 -26.89
N LEU A 221 -14.88 12.79 -26.68
CA LEU A 221 -15.53 12.01 -27.75
C LEU A 221 -16.77 12.75 -28.29
N ILE A 222 -17.54 13.40 -27.42
CA ILE A 222 -18.69 14.20 -27.84
C ILE A 222 -18.25 15.41 -28.64
N GLU A 223 -17.20 16.12 -28.22
CA GLU A 223 -16.67 17.26 -28.98
C GLU A 223 -16.11 16.82 -30.35
N LEU A 224 -15.49 15.64 -30.43
CA LEU A 224 -15.06 15.03 -31.69
C LEU A 224 -16.25 14.76 -32.62
N ILE A 225 -17.25 14.03 -32.12
CA ILE A 225 -18.44 13.67 -32.91
C ILE A 225 -19.22 14.91 -33.32
N ASP A 226 -19.36 15.89 -32.42
CA ASP A 226 -20.07 17.14 -32.70
C ASP A 226 -19.40 17.93 -33.83
N LYS A 227 -18.06 17.99 -33.83
CA LYS A 227 -17.29 18.63 -34.90
C LYS A 227 -17.54 17.92 -36.25
N GLU A 228 -17.40 16.59 -36.28
CA GLU A 228 -17.62 15.79 -37.50
C GLU A 228 -19.06 15.89 -38.02
N LEU A 229 -20.05 15.91 -37.12
CA LEU A 229 -21.46 16.08 -37.50
C LEU A 229 -21.73 17.48 -38.05
N ALA A 230 -21.14 18.51 -37.45
CA ALA A 230 -21.27 19.89 -37.93
C ALA A 230 -20.65 20.06 -39.33
N GLU A 231 -19.54 19.38 -39.64
CA GLU A 231 -18.95 19.34 -40.98
C GLU A 231 -19.85 18.64 -42.01
N ASN A 232 -20.80 17.81 -41.57
CA ASN A 232 -21.80 17.14 -42.38
C ASN A 232 -23.20 17.79 -42.28
N ASP A 233 -23.28 19.07 -41.92
CA ASP A 233 -24.52 19.85 -41.79
C ASP A 233 -25.55 19.31 -40.76
N ILE A 234 -25.09 18.52 -39.78
CA ILE A 234 -25.92 18.01 -38.68
C ILE A 234 -25.58 18.77 -37.39
N GLN A 235 -26.49 19.63 -36.93
CA GLN A 235 -26.33 20.35 -35.67
C GLN A 235 -26.86 19.54 -34.49
N MET A 236 -26.03 19.29 -33.48
CA MET A 236 -26.48 18.73 -32.21
C MET A 236 -26.76 19.83 -31.17
N GLU A 237 -27.99 19.86 -30.66
CA GLU A 237 -28.32 20.72 -29.54
C GLU A 237 -27.68 20.22 -28.23
N ASN A 238 -27.32 21.15 -27.34
CA ASN A 238 -26.68 20.86 -26.05
C ASN A 238 -27.45 19.87 -25.15
N GLN A 239 -28.78 19.79 -25.30
CA GLN A 239 -29.60 18.83 -24.57
C GLN A 239 -29.31 17.38 -24.98
N TYR A 240 -29.05 17.13 -26.27
CA TYR A 240 -28.74 15.79 -26.79
C TYR A 240 -27.32 15.37 -26.44
N LYS A 241 -26.36 16.30 -26.39
CA LYS A 241 -25.00 16.03 -25.90
C LYS A 241 -24.99 15.42 -24.50
N LYS A 242 -25.81 15.94 -23.58
CA LYS A 242 -25.94 15.40 -22.22
C LYS A 242 -26.56 14.01 -22.17
N ILE A 243 -27.54 13.72 -23.04
CA ILE A 243 -28.17 12.40 -23.14
C ILE A 243 -27.13 11.39 -23.67
N ILE A 244 -26.40 11.75 -24.73
CA ILE A 244 -25.34 10.93 -25.32
C ILE A 244 -24.22 10.67 -24.30
N ALA A 245 -23.76 11.68 -23.56
CA ALA A 245 -22.78 11.51 -22.49
C ALA A 245 -23.22 10.50 -21.43
N THR A 246 -24.48 10.61 -21.01
CA THR A 246 -25.06 9.72 -20.01
C THR A 246 -25.13 8.29 -20.52
N GLU A 247 -25.46 8.07 -21.79
CA GLU A 247 -25.58 6.73 -22.36
C GLU A 247 -24.22 6.10 -22.68
N LEU A 248 -23.27 6.88 -23.20
CA LEU A 248 -21.89 6.45 -23.43
C LEU A 248 -21.20 6.07 -22.11
N SER A 249 -21.36 6.87 -21.05
CA SER A 249 -20.76 6.57 -19.75
C SER A 249 -21.21 5.24 -19.15
N LYS A 250 -22.43 4.78 -19.46
CA LYS A 250 -22.93 3.45 -19.04
C LYS A 250 -22.34 2.32 -19.87
N GLN A 251 -22.00 2.58 -21.13
CA GLN A 251 -21.42 1.59 -22.06
C GLN A 251 -19.89 1.51 -21.97
N ASN A 252 -19.23 2.52 -21.36
CA ASN A 252 -17.78 2.71 -21.31
C ASN A 252 -16.96 1.66 -20.52
N GLY A 253 -17.51 0.47 -20.26
CA GLY A 253 -16.74 -0.66 -19.76
C GLY A 253 -15.77 -1.30 -20.78
N ALA A 254 -15.76 -0.86 -22.06
CA ALA A 254 -15.15 -1.63 -23.15
C ALA A 254 -13.71 -1.26 -23.57
N SER A 255 -13.13 -0.14 -23.10
CA SER A 255 -11.68 0.21 -23.12
C SER A 255 -11.50 1.73 -23.34
N PRO A 256 -11.29 2.50 -22.26
CA PRO A 256 -10.98 3.93 -22.35
C PRO A 256 -9.75 4.25 -23.23
N LEU A 257 -8.79 3.33 -23.30
CA LEU A 257 -7.57 3.49 -24.10
C LEU A 257 -7.83 3.42 -25.61
N LEU A 258 -8.81 2.63 -26.06
CA LEU A 258 -9.21 2.61 -27.47
C LEU A 258 -9.89 3.92 -27.87
N GLN A 259 -10.76 4.45 -27.00
CA GLN A 259 -11.47 5.70 -27.25
C GLN A 259 -10.49 6.88 -27.37
N THR A 260 -9.52 6.97 -26.47
CA THR A 260 -8.47 7.99 -26.53
C THR A 260 -7.59 7.88 -27.77
N ARG A 261 -7.32 6.67 -28.27
CA ARG A 261 -6.64 6.46 -29.56
C ARG A 261 -7.46 7.01 -30.74
N PHE A 262 -8.77 6.74 -30.77
CA PHE A 262 -9.65 7.31 -31.80
C PHE A 262 -9.69 8.84 -31.74
N ILE A 263 -9.82 9.42 -30.55
CA ILE A 263 -9.85 10.87 -30.36
C ILE A 263 -8.54 11.50 -30.83
N ARG A 264 -7.39 10.94 -30.44
CA ARG A 264 -6.08 11.45 -30.87
C ARG A 264 -5.89 11.37 -32.39
N THR A 265 -6.43 10.34 -33.03
CA THR A 265 -6.36 10.17 -34.49
C THR A 265 -7.27 11.15 -35.23
N GLY A 266 -8.49 11.41 -34.70
CA GLY A 266 -9.47 12.31 -35.31
C GLY A 266 -9.21 13.80 -35.02
N MET A 267 -8.47 14.14 -33.96
CA MET A 267 -8.14 15.52 -33.57
C MET A 267 -6.65 15.67 -33.25
N PRO A 268 -5.76 15.65 -34.27
CA PRO A 268 -4.33 15.84 -34.05
C PRO A 268 -3.96 17.29 -33.70
N GLU A 269 -4.67 18.27 -34.28
CA GLU A 269 -4.42 19.70 -34.04
C GLU A 269 -5.10 20.17 -32.75
N ASN A 270 -4.39 20.94 -31.92
CA ASN A 270 -4.87 21.57 -30.67
C ASN A 270 -5.45 20.59 -29.63
N PHE A 271 -5.09 19.31 -29.70
CA PHE A 271 -5.58 18.27 -28.79
C PHE A 271 -5.33 18.62 -27.32
N GLY A 272 -4.11 19.04 -26.96
CA GLY A 272 -3.76 19.41 -25.59
C GLY A 272 -4.57 20.59 -25.05
N GLU A 273 -4.89 21.57 -25.89
CA GLU A 273 -5.72 22.73 -25.50
C GLU A 273 -7.17 22.32 -25.26
N LEU A 274 -7.72 21.45 -26.12
CA LEU A 274 -9.07 20.93 -25.95
C LEU A 274 -9.19 20.10 -24.66
N VAL A 275 -8.24 19.19 -24.43
CA VAL A 275 -8.18 18.37 -23.20
C VAL A 275 -8.13 19.27 -21.98
N ARG A 276 -7.28 20.31 -21.99
CA ARG A 276 -7.17 21.29 -20.90
C ARG A 276 -8.49 22.03 -20.68
N LYS A 277 -9.11 22.54 -21.75
CA LYS A 277 -10.39 23.27 -21.68
C LYS A 277 -11.48 22.42 -21.03
N ILE A 278 -11.56 21.13 -21.37
CA ILE A 278 -12.54 20.21 -20.80
C ILE A 278 -12.18 19.87 -19.35
N LEU A 279 -10.90 19.56 -19.08
CA LEU A 279 -10.40 19.20 -17.74
C LEU A 279 -10.75 20.27 -16.69
N TYR A 280 -10.56 21.55 -17.02
CA TYR A 280 -10.78 22.67 -16.11
C TYR A 280 -12.15 23.35 -16.23
N LYS A 281 -13.05 22.88 -17.12
CA LYS A 281 -14.31 23.55 -17.49
C LYS A 281 -15.17 24.02 -16.29
N ASN A 282 -15.27 23.19 -15.25
CA ASN A 282 -16.05 23.46 -14.05
C ASN A 282 -15.19 23.44 -12.77
N SER A 283 -13.87 23.52 -12.94
CA SER A 283 -12.92 23.34 -11.85
C SER A 283 -12.99 24.48 -10.85
N LEU A 284 -12.74 24.13 -9.60
CA LEU A 284 -12.46 25.05 -8.51
C LEU A 284 -10.95 25.03 -8.29
N ASN A 285 -10.38 26.16 -7.91
CA ASN A 285 -8.93 26.25 -7.69
C ASN A 285 -8.47 25.62 -6.35
N SER A 286 -9.36 25.03 -5.54
CA SER A 286 -9.00 24.38 -4.27
C SER A 286 -10.14 23.53 -3.70
N SER A 287 -9.76 22.62 -2.81
CA SER A 287 -10.65 21.85 -1.94
C SER A 287 -10.08 21.79 -0.52
N ASP A 288 -10.88 21.39 0.47
CA ASP A 288 -10.41 21.20 1.84
C ASP A 288 -9.26 20.19 1.91
N LEU A 289 -9.32 19.12 1.10
CA LEU A 289 -8.27 18.12 1.01
C LEU A 289 -6.97 18.69 0.43
N LEU A 290 -7.04 19.41 -0.70
CA LEU A 290 -5.86 20.06 -1.31
C LEU A 290 -5.21 21.07 -0.38
N ASN A 291 -6.03 21.82 0.38
CA ASN A 291 -5.54 22.75 1.38
C ASN A 291 -4.81 22.00 2.52
N GLN A 292 -5.34 20.88 3.01
CA GLN A 292 -4.66 20.09 4.05
C GLN A 292 -3.40 19.39 3.53
N ILE A 293 -3.38 18.94 2.28
CA ILE A 293 -2.16 18.41 1.64
C ILE A 293 -1.09 19.51 1.58
N GLY A 294 -1.44 20.72 1.11
CA GLY A 294 -0.51 21.86 1.09
C GLY A 294 -0.01 22.22 2.49
N GLN A 295 -0.89 22.18 3.50
CA GLN A 295 -0.50 22.40 4.89
C GLN A 295 0.49 21.33 5.38
N LEU A 296 0.32 20.06 5.00
CA LEU A 296 1.25 18.99 5.38
C LEU A 296 2.66 19.22 4.81
N CYS A 297 2.75 19.87 3.65
CA CYS A 297 4.01 20.22 2.99
C CYS A 297 4.75 21.39 3.63
N ILE A 298 4.14 22.15 4.55
CA ILE A 298 4.84 23.25 5.25
C ILE A 298 5.91 22.63 6.17
N PRO A 299 7.21 22.91 5.95
CA PRO A 299 8.26 22.39 6.81
C PRO A 299 8.18 23.01 8.20
N ASN A 300 8.34 22.17 9.22
CA ASN A 300 8.57 22.66 10.59
C ASN A 300 9.99 23.24 10.71
N ARG A 301 10.24 24.12 11.69
CA ARG A 301 11.55 24.78 11.85
C ARG A 301 12.69 23.76 11.90
N GLY A 302 13.65 23.89 10.97
CA GLY A 302 14.83 23.02 10.89
C GLY A 302 14.57 21.63 10.29
N LYS A 303 13.37 21.39 9.76
CA LYS A 303 12.97 20.15 9.09
C LYS A 303 12.73 20.39 7.59
N VAL A 304 12.82 19.33 6.80
CA VAL A 304 12.48 19.37 5.36
C VAL A 304 10.96 19.19 5.17
N GLY A 305 10.29 18.45 6.07
CA GLY A 305 8.88 18.11 5.92
C GLY A 305 8.66 16.99 4.90
N VAL A 306 7.67 17.17 4.02
CA VAL A 306 7.40 16.23 2.92
C VAL A 306 8.53 16.32 1.89
N GLN A 307 9.11 15.18 1.52
CA GLN A 307 10.28 15.12 0.62
C GLN A 307 9.91 15.36 -0.84
N ALA A 308 8.78 14.82 -1.28
CA ALA A 308 8.31 14.93 -2.65
C ALA A 308 6.81 14.63 -2.75
N ILE A 309 6.21 15.08 -3.85
CA ILE A 309 4.85 14.71 -4.26
C ILE A 309 4.93 13.99 -5.60
N VAL A 310 4.38 12.78 -5.68
CA VAL A 310 4.16 12.05 -6.93
C VAL A 310 2.69 12.21 -7.31
N ASN A 311 2.42 13.03 -8.32
CA ASN A 311 1.08 13.33 -8.79
C ASN A 311 0.74 12.50 -10.03
N HIS A 312 -0.35 11.72 -9.95
CA HIS A 312 -0.87 10.96 -11.08
C HIS A 312 -1.92 11.75 -11.87
N ASN A 313 -2.25 12.94 -11.40
CA ASN A 313 -3.20 13.83 -12.04
C ASN A 313 -2.49 14.72 -13.06
N PHE A 314 -3.23 15.08 -14.12
CA PHE A 314 -2.76 16.04 -15.11
C PHE A 314 -2.84 17.48 -14.61
N ASP A 315 -3.64 17.75 -13.57
CA ASP A 315 -3.93 19.10 -13.13
C ASP A 315 -2.81 19.76 -12.31
N ASP A 316 -2.86 21.09 -12.21
CA ASP A 316 -1.95 21.97 -11.44
C ASP A 316 -2.54 22.44 -10.09
N LEU A 317 -3.52 21.72 -9.53
CA LEU A 317 -4.22 22.20 -8.34
C LEU A 317 -3.36 22.14 -7.08
N ILE A 318 -2.40 21.21 -7.02
CA ILE A 318 -1.49 21.13 -5.89
C ILE A 318 -0.49 22.29 -5.91
N GLU A 319 0.03 22.66 -7.07
CA GLU A 319 0.84 23.86 -7.30
C GLU A 319 0.12 25.10 -6.79
N LYS A 320 -1.13 25.31 -7.23
CA LYS A 320 -1.96 26.44 -6.78
C LYS A 320 -2.20 26.46 -5.27
N SER A 321 -2.24 25.29 -4.63
CA SER A 321 -2.37 25.18 -3.17
C SER A 321 -1.06 25.60 -2.48
N LEU A 322 0.09 25.20 -3.02
CA LEU A 322 1.41 25.51 -2.49
C LEU A 322 1.78 27.00 -2.69
N ASP A 323 1.42 27.60 -3.82
CA ASP A 323 1.60 29.03 -4.09
C ASP A 323 0.89 29.90 -3.04
N ARG A 324 -0.35 29.54 -2.67
CA ARG A 324 -1.10 30.26 -1.63
C ARG A 324 -0.47 30.16 -0.24
N LEU A 325 0.36 29.14 -0.03
CA LEU A 325 1.07 28.90 1.22
C LEU A 325 2.52 29.40 1.17
N ASP A 326 2.91 30.07 0.08
CA ASP A 326 4.27 30.59 -0.15
C ASP A 326 5.36 29.49 -0.06
N ILE A 327 5.02 28.29 -0.55
CA ILE A 327 5.94 27.14 -0.60
C ILE A 327 6.54 27.09 -2.00
N ARG A 328 7.88 27.19 -2.08
CA ARG A 328 8.59 27.01 -3.35
C ARG A 328 8.53 25.56 -3.80
N TYR A 329 8.16 25.34 -5.05
CA TYR A 329 8.09 24.02 -5.66
C TYR A 329 8.67 24.02 -7.07
N ARG A 330 8.87 22.83 -7.62
CA ARG A 330 9.23 22.59 -9.02
C ARG A 330 8.35 21.47 -9.55
N SER A 331 7.58 21.73 -10.60
CA SER A 331 6.85 20.68 -11.33
C SER A 331 7.83 19.95 -12.27
N ILE A 332 7.87 18.62 -12.17
CA ILE A 332 8.71 17.70 -12.95
C ILE A 332 7.78 16.87 -13.82
N TYR A 333 7.82 17.11 -15.13
CA TYR A 333 6.98 16.45 -16.13
C TYR A 333 7.77 15.92 -17.33
N ASP A 334 9.10 16.11 -17.33
CA ASP A 334 10.00 15.63 -18.37
C ASP A 334 11.33 15.11 -17.79
N GLU A 335 12.02 14.29 -18.56
CA GLU A 335 13.31 13.71 -18.19
C GLU A 335 14.38 14.80 -18.03
N GLY A 336 15.21 14.68 -16.99
CA GLY A 336 16.29 15.63 -16.72
C GLY A 336 15.88 16.87 -15.91
N MET A 337 14.59 17.06 -15.61
CA MET A 337 14.15 18.08 -14.66
C MET A 337 14.42 17.61 -13.22
N ILE A 338 15.09 18.46 -12.43
CA ILE A 338 15.45 18.17 -11.04
C ILE A 338 15.08 19.38 -10.18
N PRO A 339 14.41 19.19 -9.02
CA PRO A 339 14.11 20.29 -8.10
C PRO A 339 15.39 20.82 -7.44
N ASN A 340 15.41 22.12 -7.13
CA ASN A 340 16.48 22.68 -6.30
C ASN A 340 16.38 22.20 -4.86
N SER A 341 17.47 22.29 -4.08
CA SER A 341 17.52 21.84 -2.68
C SER A 341 16.55 22.56 -1.73
N SER A 342 15.95 23.68 -2.17
CA SER A 342 15.00 24.48 -1.40
C SER A 342 13.59 24.49 -1.98
N GLU A 343 13.33 23.64 -2.99
CA GLU A 343 12.05 23.50 -3.66
C GLU A 343 11.49 22.10 -3.40
N LEU A 344 10.16 22.02 -3.21
CA LEU A 344 9.46 20.75 -3.17
C LEU A 344 9.26 20.22 -4.61
N GLY A 345 9.75 19.02 -4.90
CA GLY A 345 9.55 18.38 -6.21
C GLY A 345 8.14 17.78 -6.36
N ILE A 346 7.43 18.15 -7.43
CA ILE A 346 6.12 17.61 -7.80
C ILE A 346 6.27 16.83 -9.11
N TYR A 347 6.22 15.50 -9.03
CA TYR A 347 6.49 14.59 -10.14
C TYR A 347 5.18 14.14 -10.80
N HIS A 348 4.93 14.62 -12.02
CA HIS A 348 3.74 14.29 -12.82
C HIS A 348 3.99 13.06 -13.68
N VAL A 349 3.84 11.88 -13.08
CA VAL A 349 4.24 10.60 -13.68
C VAL A 349 3.37 10.16 -14.85
N HIS A 350 2.16 10.70 -14.97
CA HIS A 350 1.25 10.43 -16.09
C HIS A 350 1.20 11.56 -17.13
N GLY A 351 1.95 12.64 -16.90
CA GLY A 351 1.91 13.85 -17.70
C GLY A 351 1.25 15.01 -16.97
N PHE A 352 1.40 16.21 -17.54
CA PHE A 352 1.07 17.48 -16.91
C PHE A 352 0.38 18.42 -17.90
N LEU A 353 -0.77 18.94 -17.49
CA LEU A 353 -1.62 19.87 -18.23
C LEU A 353 -2.02 21.00 -17.28
N PRO A 354 -1.14 21.99 -17.03
CA PRO A 354 -1.48 23.10 -16.17
C PRO A 354 -2.65 23.92 -16.75
N GLN A 355 -3.32 24.72 -15.94
CA GLN A 355 -4.38 25.59 -16.47
C GLN A 355 -3.76 26.72 -17.30
N GLU A 356 -2.68 27.31 -16.81
CA GLU A 356 -1.94 28.38 -17.47
C GLU A 356 -0.61 27.83 -18.03
N THR A 357 -0.30 28.09 -19.30
CA THR A 357 0.93 27.60 -19.96
C THR A 357 2.14 28.49 -19.74
N GLY A 358 1.94 29.76 -19.41
CA GLY A 358 2.96 30.81 -19.54
C GLY A 358 4.24 30.56 -18.74
N ASP A 359 4.15 29.82 -17.64
CA ASP A 359 5.25 29.56 -16.72
C ASP A 359 5.97 28.23 -16.99
N TYR A 360 5.58 27.50 -18.04
CA TYR A 360 6.04 26.14 -18.30
C TYR A 360 6.53 25.96 -19.74
N ASP A 361 7.78 25.51 -19.88
CA ASP A 361 8.40 25.21 -21.16
C ASP A 361 8.07 23.78 -21.65
N ASN A 362 8.07 23.58 -22.98
CA ASN A 362 8.01 22.25 -23.62
C ASN A 362 6.81 21.38 -23.23
N LEU A 363 5.67 21.98 -22.85
CA LEU A 363 4.46 21.24 -22.49
C LEU A 363 3.94 20.31 -23.60
N GLU A 364 4.24 20.60 -24.87
CA GLU A 364 3.87 19.79 -26.04
C GLU A 364 4.60 18.44 -26.10
N ASN A 365 5.78 18.34 -25.49
CA ASN A 365 6.59 17.12 -25.43
C ASN A 365 6.26 16.22 -24.24
N THR A 366 5.44 16.71 -23.29
CA THR A 366 5.03 15.94 -22.12
C THR A 366 4.37 14.65 -22.58
N LEU A 367 4.86 13.50 -22.08
CA LEU A 367 4.21 12.21 -22.29
C LEU A 367 2.84 12.25 -21.65
N LEU A 368 1.83 12.67 -22.41
CA LEU A 368 0.45 12.47 -22.00
C LEU A 368 0.21 10.97 -22.05
N VAL A 369 0.11 10.35 -20.88
CA VAL A 369 -0.40 8.98 -20.69
C VAL A 369 -1.92 9.01 -20.90
N PHE A 370 -2.31 9.65 -21.99
CA PHE A 370 -3.67 9.84 -22.41
C PHE A 370 -4.05 8.78 -23.45
N SER A 371 -3.10 8.35 -24.29
CA SER A 371 -3.33 7.31 -25.30
C SER A 371 -2.75 5.98 -24.88
N GLU A 372 -3.28 4.91 -25.48
CA GLU A 372 -2.79 3.55 -25.34
C GLU A 372 -1.26 3.47 -25.55
N GLU A 373 -0.72 4.19 -26.53
CA GLU A 373 0.73 4.22 -26.80
C GLU A 373 1.54 4.84 -25.66
N GLY A 374 1.04 5.90 -25.01
CA GLY A 374 1.70 6.53 -23.87
C GLY A 374 1.74 5.61 -22.65
N TYR A 375 0.63 4.91 -22.40
CA TYR A 375 0.55 3.91 -21.33
C TYR A 375 1.43 2.69 -21.62
N HIS A 376 1.43 2.18 -22.85
CA HIS A 376 2.32 1.09 -23.26
C HIS A 376 3.79 1.46 -23.11
N LYS A 377 4.20 2.67 -23.50
CA LYS A 377 5.58 3.14 -23.25
C LYS A 377 5.90 3.12 -21.77
N LEU A 378 5.03 3.68 -20.94
CA LEU A 378 5.24 3.72 -19.49
C LEU A 378 5.30 2.32 -18.85
N VAL A 379 4.54 1.35 -19.36
CA VAL A 379 4.55 -0.04 -18.84
C VAL A 379 5.73 -0.86 -19.39
N LEU A 380 6.03 -0.74 -20.69
CA LEU A 380 7.04 -1.54 -21.38
C LEU A 380 8.47 -1.02 -21.15
N GLU A 381 8.64 0.30 -21.07
CA GLU A 381 9.94 0.93 -20.84
C GLU A 381 10.28 0.91 -19.35
N SER A 382 11.00 -0.14 -18.95
CA SER A 382 11.46 -0.32 -17.56
C SER A 382 12.36 0.83 -17.06
N TYR A 383 13.01 1.56 -17.98
CA TYR A 383 13.91 2.69 -17.69
C TYR A 383 13.26 4.06 -17.83
N ASN A 384 11.93 4.12 -17.98
CA ASN A 384 11.24 5.41 -18.00
C ASN A 384 11.49 6.17 -16.69
N TRP A 385 11.81 7.46 -16.78
CA TRP A 385 12.15 8.30 -15.63
C TRP A 385 11.08 8.28 -14.54
N ALA A 386 9.80 8.21 -14.93
CA ALA A 386 8.66 8.17 -14.00
C ALA A 386 8.65 6.87 -13.18
N ASN A 387 8.96 5.74 -13.81
CA ASN A 387 9.07 4.45 -13.12
C ASN A 387 10.27 4.41 -12.18
N ILE A 388 11.44 4.87 -12.63
CA ILE A 388 12.66 4.91 -11.82
C ILE A 388 12.45 5.78 -10.58
N THR A 389 11.88 6.97 -10.78
CA THR A 389 11.60 7.93 -9.70
C THR A 389 10.63 7.35 -8.66
N GLN A 390 9.54 6.74 -9.12
CA GLN A 390 8.59 6.08 -8.22
C GLN A 390 9.24 4.92 -7.44
N ILE A 391 10.00 4.04 -8.11
CA ILE A 391 10.72 2.95 -7.45
C ILE A 391 11.70 3.50 -6.40
N ASN A 392 12.41 4.58 -6.72
CA ASN A 392 13.34 5.22 -5.79
C ASN A 392 12.61 5.67 -4.53
N PHE A 393 11.51 6.43 -4.65
CA PHE A 393 10.72 6.87 -3.50
C PHE A 393 10.13 5.71 -2.71
N LEU A 394 9.56 4.72 -3.38
CA LEU A 394 9.02 3.50 -2.76
C LEU A 394 10.10 2.68 -2.02
N THR A 395 11.36 2.74 -2.47
CA THR A 395 12.45 1.99 -1.82
C THR A 395 13.02 2.74 -0.61
N THR A 396 13.08 4.08 -0.68
CA THR A 396 13.85 4.91 0.25
C THR A 396 13.00 5.62 1.31
N HIS A 397 11.70 5.86 1.04
CA HIS A 397 10.82 6.66 1.90
C HIS A 397 9.53 5.91 2.27
N THR A 398 8.80 6.44 3.25
CA THR A 398 7.42 6.03 3.52
C THR A 398 6.48 6.82 2.62
N CYS A 399 5.67 6.10 1.83
CA CYS A 399 4.77 6.70 0.85
C CYS A 399 3.34 6.69 1.37
N VAL A 400 2.64 7.82 1.22
CA VAL A 400 1.23 7.98 1.62
C VAL A 400 0.37 8.21 0.40
N PHE A 401 -0.51 7.26 0.10
CA PHE A 401 -1.39 7.29 -1.07
C PHE A 401 -2.73 7.93 -0.70
N ILE A 402 -3.07 9.02 -1.39
CA ILE A 402 -4.27 9.83 -1.15
C ILE A 402 -5.01 10.03 -2.47
N GLY A 403 -6.30 9.68 -2.49
CA GLY A 403 -7.13 9.83 -3.69
C GLY A 403 -6.77 8.89 -4.84
N LEU A 404 -5.96 7.85 -4.58
CA LEU A 404 -5.66 6.78 -5.52
C LEU A 404 -6.53 5.57 -5.23
N SER A 405 -7.19 5.03 -6.26
CA SER A 405 -7.95 3.78 -6.17
C SER A 405 -7.06 2.53 -6.06
N LEU A 406 -5.76 2.68 -6.29
CA LEU A 406 -4.78 1.59 -6.40
C LEU A 406 -5.19 0.53 -7.44
N THR A 407 -5.98 0.89 -8.45
CA THR A 407 -6.39 -0.01 -9.54
C THR A 407 -5.48 0.06 -10.76
N ASP A 408 -4.55 1.01 -10.78
CA ASP A 408 -3.58 1.18 -11.86
C ASP A 408 -2.60 -0.02 -11.93
N PRO A 409 -2.60 -0.77 -13.05
CA PRO A 409 -1.69 -1.90 -13.23
C PRO A 409 -0.21 -1.53 -13.16
N ASN A 410 0.20 -0.35 -13.65
CA ASN A 410 1.60 0.04 -13.58
C ASN A 410 2.03 0.31 -12.13
N LEU A 411 1.24 1.07 -11.37
CA LEU A 411 1.54 1.31 -9.96
C LEU A 411 1.60 0.00 -9.16
N ARG A 412 0.67 -0.93 -9.40
CA ARG A 412 0.69 -2.27 -8.78
C ARG A 412 1.97 -3.04 -9.09
N ARG A 413 2.39 -3.03 -10.37
CA ARG A 413 3.65 -3.65 -10.81
C ARG A 413 4.85 -3.05 -10.07
N LEU A 414 4.92 -1.72 -9.94
CA LEU A 414 6.01 -1.06 -9.22
C LEU A 414 6.02 -1.41 -7.73
N LEU A 415 4.85 -1.41 -7.08
CA LEU A 415 4.69 -1.82 -5.69
C LEU A 415 5.14 -3.27 -5.47
N GLU A 416 4.74 -4.18 -6.36
CA GLU A 416 5.15 -5.59 -6.30
C GLU A 416 6.68 -5.73 -6.39
N ILE A 417 7.31 -5.08 -7.37
CA ILE A 417 8.79 -5.08 -7.52
C ILE A 417 9.49 -4.60 -6.25
N VAL A 418 8.95 -3.57 -5.59
CA VAL A 418 9.54 -3.01 -4.37
C VAL A 418 9.27 -3.90 -3.16
N ALA A 419 8.05 -4.40 -3.00
CA ALA A 419 7.67 -5.33 -1.94
C ALA A 419 8.57 -6.56 -1.95
N GLN A 420 8.83 -7.13 -3.14
CA GLN A 420 9.76 -8.26 -3.33
C GLN A 420 11.21 -7.99 -2.91
N LYS A 421 11.66 -6.73 -3.00
CA LYS A 421 13.00 -6.31 -2.58
C LYS A 421 13.08 -6.07 -1.07
N ASN A 422 12.00 -5.56 -0.48
CA ASN A 422 11.95 -5.15 0.93
C ASN A 422 11.72 -6.30 1.93
N ILE A 423 11.37 -7.51 1.48
CA ILE A 423 11.16 -8.72 2.33
C ILE A 423 12.30 -8.94 3.34
N ASN A 424 13.54 -8.63 2.96
CA ASN A 424 14.71 -8.86 3.81
C ASN A 424 15.02 -7.72 4.80
N ASN A 425 14.35 -6.57 4.68
CA ASN A 425 14.68 -5.37 5.47
C ASN A 425 13.67 -5.11 6.58
N ASP A 426 12.36 -5.19 6.33
CA ASP A 426 11.32 -4.90 7.34
C ASP A 426 10.25 -5.98 7.42
N ASP A 427 9.80 -6.30 8.65
CA ASP A 427 8.73 -7.28 8.92
C ASP A 427 7.32 -6.71 8.67
N GLN A 428 7.22 -5.43 8.31
CA GLN A 428 5.94 -4.74 8.14
C GLN A 428 5.96 -3.87 6.87
N PRO A 429 4.79 -3.71 6.22
CA PRO A 429 4.66 -2.81 5.08
C PRO A 429 5.06 -1.37 5.47
N LYS A 430 5.82 -0.70 4.60
CA LYS A 430 6.35 0.65 4.85
C LYS A 430 5.37 1.76 4.49
N HIS A 431 4.51 1.50 3.51
CA HIS A 431 3.67 2.51 2.88
C HIS A 431 2.24 2.46 3.42
N TYR A 432 1.49 3.53 3.23
CA TYR A 432 0.12 3.67 3.74
C TYR A 432 -0.81 4.19 2.66
N ALA A 433 -2.00 3.62 2.53
CA ALA A 433 -3.01 4.11 1.61
C ALA A 433 -4.32 4.39 2.33
N VAL A 434 -4.94 5.53 2.03
CA VAL A 434 -6.24 5.91 2.60
C VAL A 434 -7.34 5.51 1.62
N LEU A 435 -8.14 4.50 1.99
CA LEU A 435 -9.20 3.95 1.15
C LEU A 435 -10.56 4.04 1.86
N LYS A 436 -11.62 4.25 1.07
CA LYS A 436 -12.98 4.25 1.59
C LYS A 436 -13.51 2.82 1.73
N ARG A 437 -14.16 2.54 2.85
CA ARG A 437 -14.84 1.27 3.10
C ARG A 437 -16.04 1.09 2.16
N SER A 438 -16.11 -0.05 1.49
CA SER A 438 -17.29 -0.45 0.74
C SER A 438 -18.36 -0.93 1.72
N THR A 439 -19.40 -0.13 1.93
CA THR A 439 -20.52 -0.48 2.83
C THR A 439 -21.84 -0.60 2.06
N PHE A 440 -22.56 -1.68 2.28
CA PHE A 440 -23.93 -1.93 1.83
C PHE A 440 -24.91 -1.24 2.78
N LYS A 441 -24.99 0.09 2.71
CA LYS A 441 -25.77 0.95 3.65
C LYS A 441 -27.22 0.49 3.85
N ASN A 442 -27.87 -0.02 2.81
CA ASN A 442 -29.28 -0.46 2.87
C ASN A 442 -29.49 -1.83 3.52
N TYR A 443 -28.41 -2.54 3.90
CA TYR A 443 -28.47 -3.93 4.36
C TYR A 443 -27.65 -4.18 5.63
N GLN A 444 -27.34 -3.11 6.38
CA GLN A 444 -26.49 -3.19 7.58
C GLN A 444 -27.12 -4.00 8.73
N ASP A 445 -28.44 -4.19 8.73
CA ASP A 445 -29.14 -5.01 9.73
C ASP A 445 -28.94 -6.52 9.53
N ILE A 446 -28.46 -6.94 8.35
CA ILE A 446 -28.29 -8.35 8.00
C ILE A 446 -26.90 -8.83 8.44
N GLU A 447 -26.86 -9.76 9.39
CA GLU A 447 -25.61 -10.27 9.98
C GLU A 447 -24.66 -10.91 8.95
N SER A 448 -25.21 -11.64 7.96
CA SER A 448 -24.41 -12.25 6.90
C SER A 448 -23.72 -11.20 6.01
N ILE A 449 -24.36 -10.06 5.77
CA ILE A 449 -23.79 -8.96 5.00
C ILE A 449 -22.71 -8.25 5.80
N ARG A 450 -22.92 -7.97 7.09
CA ARG A 450 -21.87 -7.43 7.97
C ARG A 450 -20.65 -8.34 8.06
N SER A 451 -20.90 -9.65 8.18
CA SER A 451 -19.84 -10.65 8.20
C SER A 451 -19.07 -10.69 6.88
N PHE A 452 -19.78 -10.62 5.75
CA PHE A 452 -19.15 -10.52 4.43
C PHE A 452 -18.32 -9.25 4.26
N GLU A 453 -18.81 -8.08 4.68
CA GLU A 453 -18.07 -6.82 4.63
C GLU A 453 -16.77 -6.88 5.43
N LYS A 454 -16.84 -7.43 6.66
CA LYS A 454 -15.65 -7.64 7.49
C LYS A 454 -14.63 -8.54 6.80
N VAL A 455 -15.09 -9.69 6.29
CA VAL A 455 -14.23 -10.65 5.58
C VAL A 455 -13.62 -10.02 4.33
N ASN A 456 -14.41 -9.35 3.50
CA ASN A 456 -13.95 -8.70 2.28
C ASN A 456 -12.90 -7.62 2.59
N GLN A 457 -13.10 -6.82 3.63
CA GLN A 457 -12.12 -5.83 4.06
C GLN A 457 -10.81 -6.49 4.49
N SER A 458 -10.85 -7.55 5.31
CA SER A 458 -9.64 -8.26 5.73
C SER A 458 -8.91 -8.91 4.56
N LEU A 459 -9.61 -9.47 3.58
CA LEU A 459 -9.01 -10.00 2.36
C LEU A 459 -8.33 -8.90 1.53
N GLN A 460 -8.95 -7.73 1.41
CA GLN A 460 -8.33 -6.57 0.76
C GLN A 460 -7.09 -6.09 1.52
N GLU A 461 -7.12 -6.06 2.85
CA GLU A 461 -5.95 -5.72 3.67
C GLU A 461 -4.78 -6.67 3.41
N VAL A 462 -5.01 -8.00 3.41
CA VAL A 462 -3.96 -8.98 3.11
C VAL A 462 -3.39 -8.76 1.71
N TYR A 463 -4.24 -8.59 0.70
CA TYR A 463 -3.81 -8.31 -0.67
C TYR A 463 -2.92 -7.05 -0.77
N TYR A 464 -3.30 -5.95 -0.09
CA TYR A 464 -2.50 -4.73 -0.12
C TYR A 464 -1.23 -4.84 0.74
N GLN A 465 -1.25 -5.61 1.81
CA GLN A 465 -0.04 -5.91 2.60
C GLN A 465 0.99 -6.67 1.77
N GLU A 466 0.56 -7.55 0.86
CA GLU A 466 1.45 -8.21 -0.10
C GLU A 466 2.08 -7.22 -1.09
N LEU A 467 1.39 -6.13 -1.40
CA LEU A 467 1.93 -5.02 -2.19
C LEU A 467 2.77 -4.02 -1.37
N GLY A 468 3.02 -4.31 -0.08
CA GLY A 468 3.80 -3.43 0.78
C GLY A 468 3.03 -2.21 1.31
N LEU A 469 1.69 -2.28 1.34
CA LEU A 469 0.80 -1.20 1.80
C LEU A 469 0.03 -1.58 3.08
N ASN A 470 -0.05 -0.64 4.01
CA ASN A 470 -1.03 -0.65 5.10
C ASN A 470 -2.24 0.20 4.73
N ILE A 471 -3.45 -0.31 4.92
CA ILE A 471 -4.67 0.43 4.58
C ILE A 471 -5.23 1.16 5.82
N ILE A 472 -5.54 2.45 5.62
CA ILE A 472 -6.27 3.28 6.57
C ILE A 472 -7.69 3.45 6.02
N TRP A 473 -8.63 2.73 6.62
CA TRP A 473 -10.04 2.80 6.21
C TRP A 473 -10.73 4.06 6.72
N VAL A 474 -11.47 4.71 5.81
CA VAL A 474 -12.39 5.81 6.11
C VAL A 474 -13.80 5.44 5.69
N ASP A 475 -14.81 5.93 6.39
CA ASP A 475 -16.21 5.71 6.04
C ASP A 475 -16.71 6.84 5.11
N ASP A 476 -16.14 8.04 5.27
CA ASP A 476 -16.34 9.19 4.37
C ASP A 476 -15.00 9.81 3.93
N PHE A 477 -14.91 10.25 2.67
CA PHE A 477 -13.74 10.98 2.15
C PHE A 477 -13.49 12.30 2.88
N LYS A 478 -14.52 12.89 3.49
CA LYS A 478 -14.41 14.08 4.34
C LYS A 478 -13.60 13.86 5.63
N GLU A 479 -13.32 12.62 6.01
CA GLU A 479 -12.42 12.32 7.12
C GLU A 479 -10.94 12.55 6.78
N ILE A 480 -10.57 12.42 5.49
CA ILE A 480 -9.17 12.45 5.05
C ILE A 480 -8.49 13.77 5.46
N PRO A 481 -9.08 14.97 5.25
CA PRO A 481 -8.50 16.22 5.72
C PRO A 481 -8.18 16.23 7.22
N ASN A 482 -9.07 15.67 8.05
CA ASN A 482 -8.87 15.59 9.50
C ASN A 482 -7.74 14.62 9.87
N ILE A 483 -7.63 13.50 9.16
CA ILE A 483 -6.53 12.55 9.32
C ILE A 483 -5.19 13.25 9.02
N LEU A 484 -5.07 13.95 7.89
CA LEU A 484 -3.84 14.67 7.54
C LEU A 484 -3.48 15.73 8.58
N LYS A 485 -4.49 16.46 9.09
CA LYS A 485 -4.30 17.45 10.16
C LYS A 485 -3.72 16.83 11.42
N SER A 486 -4.22 15.66 11.84
CA SER A 486 -3.72 14.95 13.04
C SER A 486 -2.29 14.43 12.90
N ILE A 487 -1.85 14.13 11.68
CA ILE A 487 -0.46 13.72 11.40
C ILE A 487 0.48 14.91 11.60
N LYS A 488 0.12 16.09 11.10
CA LYS A 488 0.94 17.31 11.21
C LYS A 488 1.13 17.76 12.67
N GLY A 489 0.08 17.71 13.49
CA GLY A 489 0.12 18.18 14.89
C GLY A 489 -1.10 18.97 15.29
#